data_AF-A0A160DY90-F1
#
_entry.id   AF-A0A160DY90-F1
#
_cell.length_a   1.000
_cell.length_b   1.000
_cell.length_c   1.000
_cell.angle_alpha   90.00
_cell.angle_beta   90.00
_cell.angle_gamma   90.00
#
_symmetry.space_group_name_H-M   'P 1'
#
loop_
_entity.id
_entity.type
_entity.pdbx_description
1 polymer ?
#
loop_
_entity_poly.entity_id
_entity_poly.type
_entity_poly.pdbx_seq_one_letter_code
_entity_poly.pdbx_strand_id
1 'polypeptide(L)'
;MLISLLFATVLAATPEAAPPRLTCIAATVRASGRIAKRRVEVSSGDKAADRRALDYLGMLDLSKLVPTFERVAYSGYVVVAEPTPQAFELTFNEQHRFHDSCDAAFAARNAP
;
A
#
# COMPACT_ATOMS: atom_id res chain seq x y z
N MET A 1 -39.52 -44.34 -18.95
CA MET A 1 -38.15 -43.99 -19.32
C MET A 1 -37.83 -42.66 -18.66
N LEU A 2 -37.06 -42.67 -17.57
CA LEU A 2 -36.62 -41.48 -16.84
C LEU A 2 -35.37 -40.94 -17.54
N ILE A 3 -35.43 -39.72 -18.08
CA ILE A 3 -34.25 -39.01 -18.59
C ILE A 3 -33.72 -38.16 -17.44
N SER A 4 -32.64 -38.62 -16.80
CA SER A 4 -31.86 -37.84 -15.83
C SER A 4 -31.02 -36.82 -16.59
N LEU A 5 -31.41 -35.54 -16.55
CA LEU A 5 -30.54 -34.45 -16.98
C LEU A 5 -29.42 -34.28 -15.95
N LEU A 6 -28.20 -34.64 -16.33
CA LEU A 6 -26.97 -34.25 -15.64
C LEU A 6 -26.76 -32.74 -15.80
N PHE A 7 -27.00 -31.98 -14.73
CA PHE A 7 -26.52 -30.62 -14.62
C PHE A 7 -25.00 -30.66 -14.42
N ALA A 8 -24.25 -30.36 -15.48
CA ALA A 8 -22.83 -30.07 -15.39
C ALA A 8 -22.66 -28.73 -14.66
N THR A 9 -22.20 -28.78 -13.41
CA THR A 9 -21.76 -27.60 -12.67
C THR A 9 -20.48 -27.08 -13.31
N VAL A 10 -20.61 -26.04 -14.14
CA VAL A 10 -19.46 -25.22 -14.55
C VAL A 10 -18.88 -24.64 -13.28
N LEU A 11 -17.73 -25.16 -12.84
CA LEU A 11 -16.90 -24.49 -11.84
C LEU A 11 -16.52 -23.13 -12.44
N ALA A 12 -17.20 -22.08 -11.99
CA ALA A 12 -16.73 -20.72 -12.17
C ALA A 12 -15.43 -20.59 -11.37
N ALA A 13 -14.29 -20.80 -12.02
CA ALA A 13 -13.01 -20.42 -11.48
C ALA A 13 -13.04 -18.90 -11.32
N THR A 14 -13.25 -18.43 -10.09
CA THR A 14 -13.08 -17.02 -9.75
C THR A 14 -11.67 -16.62 -10.15
N PRO A 15 -11.48 -15.60 -11.01
CA PRO A 15 -10.15 -15.14 -11.35
C PRO A 15 -9.43 -14.76 -10.06
N GLU A 16 -8.33 -15.46 -9.78
CA GLU A 16 -7.46 -15.15 -8.66
C GLU A 16 -7.01 -13.70 -8.83
N ALA A 17 -7.40 -12.84 -7.88
CA ALA A 17 -7.03 -11.42 -7.94
C ALA A 17 -5.51 -11.33 -7.97
N ALA A 18 -4.96 -10.63 -8.96
CA ALA A 18 -3.52 -10.45 -9.05
C ALA A 18 -2.99 -9.85 -7.73
N PRO A 19 -1.82 -10.29 -7.24
CA PRO A 19 -1.28 -9.77 -6.00
C PRO A 19 -1.07 -8.26 -6.09
N PRO A 20 -1.26 -7.51 -4.98
CA PRO A 20 -1.13 -6.07 -4.98
C PRO A 20 0.28 -5.64 -5.41
N ARG A 21 0.37 -4.50 -6.11
CA ARG A 21 1.66 -3.89 -6.41
C ARG A 21 2.18 -3.20 -5.16
N LEU A 22 3.32 -3.65 -4.63
CA LEU A 22 3.91 -3.11 -3.41
C LEU A 22 5.12 -2.25 -3.75
N THR A 23 5.12 -0.99 -3.33
CA THR A 23 6.23 -0.07 -3.52
C THR A 23 6.72 0.43 -2.16
N CYS A 24 8.00 0.24 -1.84
CA CYS A 24 8.58 0.88 -0.66
C CYS A 24 9.13 2.26 -1.02
N ILE A 25 8.73 3.27 -0.26
CA ILE A 25 9.10 4.66 -0.49
C ILE A 25 9.76 5.22 0.76
N ALA A 26 10.98 5.75 0.60
CA ALA A 26 11.59 6.63 1.59
C ALA A 26 10.96 8.02 1.48
N ALA A 27 10.53 8.58 2.61
CA ALA A 27 9.82 9.84 2.64
C ALA A 27 10.15 10.64 3.91
N THR A 28 9.97 11.96 3.82
CA THR A 28 10.07 12.87 4.96
C THR A 28 8.72 13.51 5.23
N VAL A 29 8.19 13.32 6.43
CA VAL A 29 7.00 14.03 6.91
C VAL A 29 7.46 15.34 7.54
N ARG A 30 6.89 16.46 7.07
CA ARG A 30 7.11 17.76 7.71
C ARG A 30 6.27 17.86 8.98
N ALA A 31 6.64 18.76 9.88
CA ALA A 31 5.85 19.07 11.09
C ALA A 31 4.38 19.49 10.77
N SER A 32 4.10 19.91 9.54
CA SER A 32 2.75 20.21 9.07
C SER A 32 1.91 18.98 8.72
N GLY A 33 2.45 17.75 8.79
CA GLY A 33 1.79 16.52 8.33
C GLY A 33 1.95 16.23 6.84
N ARG A 34 2.45 17.18 6.05
CA ARG A 34 2.64 16.99 4.60
C ARG A 34 3.88 16.17 4.32
N ILE A 35 3.75 15.22 3.42
CA ILE A 35 4.88 14.40 2.96
C ILE A 35 5.69 15.20 1.93
N ALA A 36 7.00 15.22 2.12
CA ALA A 36 8.01 15.83 1.27
C ALA A 36 9.15 14.84 1.01
N LYS A 37 10.01 15.17 0.03
CA LYS A 37 11.21 14.39 -0.32
C LYS A 37 10.93 12.87 -0.36
N ARG A 38 10.19 12.43 -1.38
CA ARG A 38 9.81 11.03 -1.58
C ARG A 38 10.67 10.39 -2.65
N ARG A 39 11.14 9.17 -2.42
CA ARG A 39 11.90 8.38 -3.40
C ARG A 39 11.54 6.91 -3.26
N VAL A 40 11.37 6.21 -4.38
CA VAL A 40 11.22 4.76 -4.41
C VAL A 40 12.55 4.12 -4.01
N GLU A 41 12.49 3.24 -3.02
CA GLU A 41 13.63 2.42 -2.58
C GLU A 41 13.52 1.00 -3.12
N VAL A 42 12.31 0.44 -3.06
CA VAL A 42 12.00 -0.87 -3.62
C VAL A 42 10.81 -0.71 -4.56
N SER A 43 11.05 -0.99 -5.84
CA SER A 43 10.05 -0.92 -6.91
C SER A 43 9.09 -2.10 -6.84
N SER A 44 7.84 -1.87 -7.24
CA SER A 44 6.84 -2.93 -7.45
C SER A 44 7.09 -3.77 -8.72
N GLY A 45 8.10 -3.41 -9.52
CA GLY A 45 8.34 -3.94 -10.86
C GLY A 45 7.52 -3.25 -11.95
N ASP A 46 6.62 -2.32 -11.60
CA ASP A 46 5.84 -1.50 -12.52
C ASP A 46 6.11 0.00 -12.27
N LYS A 47 6.82 0.64 -13.19
CA LYS A 47 7.16 2.07 -13.11
C LYS A 47 5.94 2.99 -13.07
N ALA A 48 4.82 2.60 -13.69
CA ALA A 48 3.61 3.40 -13.67
C ALA A 48 2.93 3.31 -12.30
N ALA A 49 2.90 2.12 -11.69
CA ALA A 49 2.43 1.93 -10.32
C ALA A 49 3.30 2.69 -9.31
N ASP A 50 4.63 2.59 -9.43
CA ASP A 50 5.58 3.31 -8.57
C ASP A 50 5.37 4.84 -8.62
N ARG A 51 5.13 5.39 -9.83
CA ARG A 51 4.82 6.82 -10.00
C ARG A 51 3.49 7.18 -9.33
N ARG A 52 2.43 6.38 -9.52
CA ARG A 52 1.14 6.61 -8.86
C ARG A 52 1.26 6.56 -7.34
N ALA A 53 2.07 5.65 -6.79
CA ALA A 53 2.34 5.57 -5.36
C ALA A 53 3.04 6.85 -4.83
N LEU A 54 4.00 7.40 -5.57
CA LEU A 54 4.64 8.67 -5.23
C LEU A 54 3.66 9.85 -5.27
N ASP A 55 2.79 9.90 -6.29
CA ASP A 55 1.76 10.93 -6.46
C ASP A 55 0.70 10.84 -5.36
N TYR A 56 0.29 9.62 -5.00
CA TYR A 56 -0.62 9.34 -3.90
C TYR A 56 -0.07 9.90 -2.57
N LEU A 57 1.17 9.53 -2.19
CA LEU A 57 1.83 10.12 -1.02
C LEU A 57 2.03 11.64 -1.17
N GLY A 58 2.03 12.17 -2.39
CA GLY A 58 1.95 13.59 -2.75
C GLY A 58 0.78 14.34 -2.17
N MET A 59 -0.38 13.69 -2.16
CA MET A 59 -1.65 14.31 -1.82
C MET A 59 -1.97 14.21 -0.33
N LEU A 60 -1.29 13.34 0.41
CA LEU A 60 -1.60 13.08 1.80
C LEU A 60 -1.16 14.19 2.74
N ASP A 61 -1.96 14.35 3.78
CA ASP A 61 -1.69 15.19 4.94
C ASP A 61 -1.94 14.35 6.20
N LEU A 62 -0.86 13.81 6.77
CA LEU A 62 -0.95 12.91 7.92
C LEU A 62 -1.55 13.60 9.16
N SER A 63 -1.47 14.94 9.24
CA SER A 63 -2.09 15.69 10.33
C SER A 63 -3.62 15.61 10.36
N LYS A 64 -4.23 15.22 9.23
CA LYS A 64 -5.68 15.02 9.08
C LYS A 64 -6.10 13.56 9.11
N LEU A 65 -5.16 12.66 8.81
CA LEU A 65 -5.43 11.23 8.63
C LEU A 65 -5.08 10.41 9.87
N VAL A 66 -4.09 10.85 10.65
CA VAL A 66 -3.60 10.16 11.84
C VAL A 66 -4.04 10.95 13.08
N PRO A 67 -4.99 10.44 13.89
CA PRO A 67 -5.50 11.17 15.07
C PRO A 67 -4.41 11.52 16.09
N THR A 68 -3.38 10.70 16.19
CA THR A 68 -2.24 10.85 17.11
C THR A 68 -1.05 11.57 16.47
N PHE A 69 -1.26 12.30 15.37
CA PHE A 69 -0.17 12.93 14.62
C PHE A 69 0.61 13.93 15.49
N GLU A 70 1.89 13.64 15.72
CA GLU A 70 2.83 14.55 16.34
C GLU A 70 3.34 15.58 15.34
N ARG A 71 3.31 16.87 15.71
CA ARG A 71 3.81 17.98 14.86
C ARG A 71 5.33 18.09 14.88
N VAL A 72 6.02 17.01 14.56
CA VAL A 72 7.48 16.90 14.49
C VAL A 72 7.85 16.41 13.10
N ALA A 73 8.92 16.98 12.53
CA ALA A 73 9.44 16.48 11.26
C ALA A 73 10.21 15.18 11.47
N TYR A 74 9.95 14.17 10.64
CA TYR A 74 10.66 12.89 10.68
C TYR A 74 10.75 12.26 9.30
N SER A 75 11.72 11.37 9.13
CA SER A 75 11.92 10.59 7.91
C SER A 75 11.77 9.11 8.22
N GLY A 76 11.42 8.32 7.20
CA GLY A 76 11.30 6.88 7.32
C GLY A 76 10.85 6.25 6.01
N TYR A 77 10.42 5.01 6.11
CA TYR A 77 10.02 4.16 4.99
C TYR A 77 8.56 3.73 5.14
N VAL A 78 7.84 3.72 4.03
CA VAL A 78 6.44 3.27 4.00
C VAL A 78 6.23 2.39 2.78
N VAL A 79 5.47 1.31 2.96
CA VAL A 79 4.99 0.48 1.85
C VAL A 79 3.63 1.01 1.41
N VAL A 80 3.55 1.35 0.13
CA VAL A 80 2.29 1.65 -0.55
C VAL A 80 1.87 0.41 -1.32
N ALA A 81 0.71 -0.13 -0.98
CA ALA A 81 0.09 -1.21 -1.73
C ALA A 81 -0.94 -0.64 -2.70
N GLU A 82 -0.92 -1.11 -3.95
CA GLU A 82 -1.93 -0.83 -4.96
C GLU A 82 -2.62 -2.15 -5.37
N PRO A 83 -3.71 -2.57 -4.67
CA PRO A 83 -4.43 -3.82 -4.95
C PRO A 83 -5.13 -3.81 -6.31
N THR A 84 -5.69 -2.67 -6.67
CA THR A 84 -6.22 -2.39 -8.00
C THR A 84 -5.74 -1.01 -8.43
N PRO A 85 -5.69 -0.71 -9.75
CA PRO A 85 -5.22 0.59 -10.21
C PRO A 85 -5.94 1.74 -9.51
N GLN A 86 -5.18 2.63 -8.88
CA GLN A 86 -5.64 3.81 -8.12
C GLN A 86 -6.30 3.53 -6.75
N ALA A 87 -6.37 2.27 -6.30
CA ALA A 87 -6.72 1.96 -4.93
C ALA A 87 -5.43 1.84 -4.12
N PHE A 88 -5.26 2.61 -3.04
CA PHE A 88 -4.02 2.66 -2.28
C PHE A 88 -4.24 2.34 -0.81
N GLU A 89 -3.32 1.57 -0.25
CA GLU A 89 -3.24 1.28 1.18
C GLU A 89 -1.83 1.60 1.69
N LEU A 90 -1.76 2.05 2.94
CA LEU A 90 -0.51 2.36 3.62
C LEU A 90 -0.36 1.48 4.86
N THR A 91 0.86 1.02 5.09
CA THR A 91 1.24 0.36 6.33
C THR A 91 2.10 1.31 7.16
N PHE A 92 1.63 1.60 8.37
CA PHE A 92 2.37 2.33 9.40
C PHE A 92 2.83 1.38 10.50
N ASN A 93 3.80 1.82 11.30
CA ASN A 93 4.16 1.13 12.52
C ASN A 93 3.07 1.29 13.61
N GLU A 94 3.28 0.64 14.75
CA GLU A 94 2.37 0.67 15.90
C GLU A 94 2.11 2.09 16.44
N GLN A 95 3.07 3.00 16.27
CA GLN A 95 2.98 4.40 16.65
C GLN A 95 2.33 5.28 15.56
N HIS A 96 1.77 4.70 14.50
CA HIS A 96 1.22 5.39 13.33
C HIS A 96 2.24 6.29 12.62
N ARG A 97 3.51 5.87 12.59
CA ARG A 97 4.63 6.53 11.91
C ARG A 97 5.19 5.65 10.81
N PHE A 98 6.06 6.24 9.99
CA PHE A 98 6.85 5.48 9.03
C PHE A 98 7.83 4.55 9.74
N HIS A 99 8.19 3.46 9.07
CA HIS A 99 9.12 2.46 9.55
C HIS A 99 10.57 2.93 9.41
N ASP A 100 11.47 2.26 10.10
CA ASP A 100 12.92 2.52 10.09
C ASP A 100 13.63 1.96 8.83
N SER A 101 13.01 0.99 8.15
CA SER A 101 13.52 0.33 6.96
C SER A 101 12.39 -0.18 6.06
N CYS A 102 12.71 -0.46 4.79
CA CYS A 102 11.76 -1.16 3.91
C CYS A 102 11.45 -2.57 4.39
N ASP A 103 12.44 -3.28 4.94
CA ASP A 103 12.24 -4.64 5.45
C ASP A 103 11.22 -4.65 6.60
N ALA A 104 11.32 -3.72 7.54
CA ALA A 104 10.34 -3.56 8.61
C ALA A 104 8.95 -3.18 8.08
N ALA A 105 8.89 -2.32 7.06
CA ALA A 105 7.62 -1.94 6.43
C ALA A 105 6.94 -3.12 5.70
N PHE A 106 7.72 -3.94 4.98
CA PHE A 106 7.22 -5.15 4.33
C PHE A 106 6.81 -6.21 5.35
N ALA A 107 7.60 -6.41 6.41
CA ALA A 107 7.27 -7.32 7.49
C ALA A 107 5.93 -6.94 8.15
N ALA A 108 5.72 -5.66 8.43
CA ALA A 108 4.47 -5.17 8.99
C ALA A 108 3.27 -5.35 8.05
N ARG A 109 3.45 -5.20 6.73
CA ARG A 109 2.37 -5.42 5.74
C ARG A 109 1.97 -6.90 5.64
N ASN A 110 2.94 -7.80 5.78
CA ASN A 110 2.73 -9.24 5.67
C ASN A 110 2.42 -9.90 7.03
N ALA A 111 2.32 -9.12 8.11
CA ALA A 111 1.89 -9.62 9.40
C ALA A 111 0.42 -10.06 9.32
N PRO A 112 0.07 -11.21 9.96
CA PRO A 112 -1.26 -11.80 9.90
C PRO A 112 -2.35 -10.97 10.61
#